data_AF-A0A166Q5E2-F1
#
_entry.id   AF-A0A166Q5E2-F1
#
_cell.length_a   1.000
_cell.length_b   1.000
_cell.length_c   1.000
_cell.angle_alpha   90.00
_cell.angle_beta   90.00
_cell.angle_gamma   90.00
#
_symmetry.space_group_name_H-M   'P 1'
#
loop_
_entity.id
_entity.type
_entity.pdbx_description
1 polymer ?
#
loop_
_entity_poly.entity_id
_entity_poly.type
_entity_poly.pdbx_seq_one_letter_code
_entity_poly.pdbx_strand_id
1 'polypeptide(L)'
;MSPWMTPYGEWHQWSMYRAASWHHTRPDTRVTLHPEYLVTLYDPVYSSLAENNRLPRLEHRLVDLSDEDQQTFREELDGAIRAWSDDSKGEGVSGVDWVAIAQAVVDRTGDTIAELHALLSDIPPAANMTVVVSNARLAAFALLMAYVDHVTLFAPGITTAERSSVLTDVSKRCSVVFTGHIDAPAYNLTSQERRLKHAVEGVSQRICSFASGVLEEALNLLDAFPEDRTVVWNSVATWREGVEDLMGWLGWAMWERCPRMCELD
;
A
#
# COMPACT_ATOMS: atom_id res chain seq x y z
N MET A 1 -24.15 -8.35 -31.37
CA MET A 1 -25.24 -8.01 -30.42
C MET A 1 -26.52 -8.64 -30.90
N SER A 2 -27.29 -9.28 -30.00
CA SER A 2 -28.50 -10.02 -30.36
C SER A 2 -29.62 -9.06 -30.78
N PRO A 3 -30.31 -9.27 -31.91
CA PRO A 3 -31.41 -8.41 -32.37
C PRO A 3 -32.67 -8.48 -31.49
N TRP A 4 -32.64 -9.27 -30.42
CA TRP A 4 -33.76 -9.49 -29.50
C TRP A 4 -33.59 -8.83 -28.13
N MET A 5 -32.53 -8.04 -27.94
CA MET A 5 -32.30 -7.36 -26.67
C MET A 5 -33.25 -6.16 -26.56
N THR A 6 -34.11 -6.17 -25.54
CA THR A 6 -34.99 -5.03 -25.27
C THR A 6 -34.17 -3.82 -24.83
N PRO A 7 -34.66 -2.57 -25.00
CA PRO A 7 -33.97 -1.37 -24.51
C PRO A 7 -33.63 -1.48 -23.01
N TYR A 8 -34.45 -2.16 -22.23
CA TYR A 8 -34.19 -2.45 -20.81
C TYR A 8 -33.00 -3.40 -20.59
N GLY A 9 -32.80 -4.38 -21.49
CA GLY A 9 -31.66 -5.29 -21.46
C GLY A 9 -30.32 -4.58 -21.72
N GLU A 10 -30.30 -3.60 -22.62
CA GLU A 10 -29.13 -2.75 -22.89
C GLU A 10 -28.82 -1.83 -21.70
N TRP A 11 -29.85 -1.23 -21.08
CA TRP A 11 -29.69 -0.38 -19.89
C TRP A 11 -29.25 -1.15 -18.64
N HIS A 12 -29.71 -2.39 -18.47
CA HIS A 12 -29.28 -3.29 -17.39
C HIS A 12 -27.77 -3.59 -17.45
N GLN A 13 -27.14 -3.64 -18.64
CA GLN A 13 -25.70 -3.88 -18.73
C GLN A 13 -24.90 -2.76 -18.07
N TRP A 14 -25.44 -1.54 -18.06
CA TRP A 14 -24.86 -0.39 -17.38
C TRP A 14 -25.28 -0.27 -15.92
N SER A 15 -26.28 -1.02 -15.45
CA SER A 15 -26.75 -0.90 -14.07
C SER A 15 -25.72 -1.41 -13.06
N MET A 16 -24.94 -2.43 -13.40
CA MET A 16 -23.81 -2.87 -12.57
C MET A 16 -22.75 -1.76 -12.45
N TYR A 17 -22.33 -1.17 -13.56
CA TYR A 17 -21.36 -0.07 -13.56
C TYR A 17 -21.88 1.15 -12.80
N ARG A 18 -23.18 1.45 -12.93
CA ARG A 18 -23.83 2.57 -12.23
C ARG A 18 -24.00 2.31 -10.73
N ALA A 19 -24.33 1.09 -10.33
CA ALA A 19 -24.38 0.71 -8.92
C ALA A 19 -22.97 0.72 -8.29
N ALA A 20 -21.96 0.23 -9.02
CA ALA A 20 -20.57 0.30 -8.60
C ALA A 20 -20.08 1.75 -8.48
N SER A 21 -20.49 2.65 -9.39
CA SER A 21 -20.12 4.06 -9.30
C SER A 21 -20.78 4.79 -8.11
N TRP A 22 -21.94 4.34 -7.63
CA TRP A 22 -22.56 4.92 -6.43
C TRP A 22 -21.76 4.66 -5.14
N HIS A 23 -20.98 3.58 -5.10
CA HIS A 23 -20.18 3.19 -3.93
C HIS A 23 -18.67 3.18 -4.21
N HIS A 24 -18.21 3.79 -5.30
CA HIS A 24 -16.80 3.74 -5.70
C HIS A 24 -15.84 4.46 -4.73
N THR A 25 -16.32 5.43 -3.96
CA THR A 25 -15.54 6.22 -2.99
C THR A 25 -16.03 6.11 -1.55
N ARG A 26 -17.14 5.40 -1.32
CA ARG A 26 -17.72 5.22 0.00
C ARG A 26 -18.17 3.78 0.15
N PRO A 27 -17.69 3.07 1.20
CA PRO A 27 -18.19 1.74 1.52
C PRO A 27 -19.73 1.73 1.60
N ASP A 28 -20.36 0.67 1.08
CA ASP A 28 -21.79 0.47 1.24
C ASP A 28 -22.08 0.15 2.70
N THR A 29 -22.72 1.07 3.42
CA THR A 29 -23.00 0.95 4.85
C THR A 29 -23.95 -0.19 5.21
N ARG A 30 -24.59 -0.82 4.21
CA ARG A 30 -25.45 -2.00 4.41
C ARG A 30 -24.68 -3.30 4.43
N VAL A 31 -23.40 -3.29 4.05
CA VAL A 31 -22.53 -4.46 3.99
C VAL A 31 -21.49 -4.34 5.10
N THR A 32 -21.56 -5.24 6.08
CA THR A 32 -20.54 -5.38 7.11
C THR A 32 -19.57 -6.47 6.69
N LEU A 33 -18.30 -6.10 6.56
CA LEU A 33 -17.22 -7.05 6.33
C LEU A 33 -16.77 -7.63 7.67
N HIS A 34 -16.38 -8.90 7.66
CA HIS A 34 -15.75 -9.58 8.79
C HIS A 34 -14.32 -10.02 8.42
N PRO A 35 -13.35 -9.09 8.40
CA PRO A 35 -11.96 -9.41 8.04
C PRO A 35 -11.33 -10.50 8.92
N GLU A 36 -11.80 -10.64 10.16
CA GLU A 36 -11.40 -11.70 11.10
C GLU A 36 -11.60 -13.13 10.58
N TYR A 37 -12.41 -13.32 9.53
CA TYR A 37 -12.63 -14.58 8.83
C TYR A 37 -12.22 -14.52 7.36
N LEU A 38 -11.43 -13.51 6.95
CA LEU A 38 -10.97 -13.35 5.58
C LEU A 38 -10.07 -14.53 5.17
N VAL A 39 -10.45 -15.24 4.12
CA VAL A 39 -9.60 -16.23 3.46
C VAL A 39 -9.13 -15.64 2.14
N THR A 40 -7.83 -15.78 1.83
CA THR A 40 -7.23 -15.19 0.64
C THR A 40 -6.19 -16.09 0.02
N LEU A 41 -6.21 -16.21 -1.31
CA LEU A 41 -5.22 -16.96 -2.10
C LEU A 41 -3.85 -16.26 -2.18
N TYR A 42 -3.72 -15.08 -1.57
CA TYR A 42 -2.46 -14.34 -1.48
C TYR A 42 -1.61 -14.73 -0.28
N ASP A 43 -2.01 -15.74 0.50
CA ASP A 43 -1.17 -16.25 1.58
C ASP A 43 0.02 -17.07 1.04
N PRO A 44 1.26 -16.88 1.56
CA PRO A 44 2.44 -17.65 1.17
C PRO A 44 2.33 -19.18 1.30
N VAL A 45 1.36 -19.69 2.06
CA VAL A 45 1.04 -21.12 2.16
C VAL A 45 0.64 -21.70 0.79
N TYR A 46 0.04 -20.89 -0.09
CA TYR A 46 -0.38 -21.28 -1.44
C TYR A 46 0.79 -21.10 -2.42
N SER A 47 1.73 -22.04 -2.37
CA SER A 47 2.98 -21.97 -3.12
C SER A 47 2.80 -21.99 -4.65
N SER A 48 1.73 -22.60 -5.16
CA SER A 48 1.46 -22.68 -6.61
C SER A 48 1.19 -21.32 -7.25
N LEU A 49 0.75 -20.32 -6.46
CA LEU A 49 0.51 -18.96 -6.92
C LEU A 49 1.64 -17.99 -6.54
N ALA A 50 2.77 -18.47 -6.02
CA ALA A 50 3.85 -17.61 -5.54
C ALA A 50 4.40 -16.66 -6.61
N GLU A 51 4.34 -17.03 -7.90
CA GLU A 51 4.80 -16.17 -9.00
C GLU A 51 3.97 -14.90 -9.16
N ASN A 52 2.67 -14.94 -8.82
CA ASN A 52 1.81 -13.75 -8.88
C ASN A 52 2.37 -12.61 -8.02
N ASN A 53 3.05 -12.92 -6.91
CA ASN A 53 3.62 -11.90 -6.03
C ASN A 53 4.73 -11.04 -6.67
N ARG A 54 5.20 -11.41 -7.87
CA ARG A 54 6.19 -10.66 -8.66
C ARG A 54 5.57 -9.84 -9.80
N LEU A 55 4.27 -9.98 -10.04
CA LEU A 55 3.58 -9.31 -11.12
C LEU A 55 2.82 -8.06 -10.61
N PRO A 56 2.48 -7.10 -11.48
CA PRO A 56 1.51 -6.06 -11.14
C PRO A 56 0.16 -6.69 -10.76
N ARG A 57 -0.55 -6.07 -9.81
CA ARG A 57 -1.78 -6.65 -9.24
C ARG A 57 -2.88 -6.97 -10.26
N LEU A 58 -2.93 -6.24 -11.37
CA LEU A 58 -3.89 -6.46 -12.48
C LEU A 58 -3.57 -7.69 -13.33
N GLU A 59 -2.33 -8.18 -13.27
CA GLU A 59 -1.85 -9.33 -14.02
C GLU A 59 -1.99 -10.64 -13.24
N HIS A 60 -2.38 -10.59 -11.98
CA HIS A 60 -2.57 -11.78 -11.16
C HIS A 60 -3.63 -12.72 -11.78
N ARG A 61 -3.31 -14.01 -11.85
CA ARG A 61 -4.20 -15.06 -12.37
C ARG A 61 -4.28 -16.23 -11.38
N LEU A 62 -5.45 -16.86 -11.30
CA LEU A 62 -5.68 -18.06 -10.48
C LEU A 62 -5.59 -19.36 -11.30
N VAL A 63 -4.98 -19.32 -12.49
CA VAL A 63 -5.01 -20.42 -13.47
C VAL A 63 -4.13 -21.59 -13.03
N ASP A 64 -3.03 -21.33 -12.35
CA ASP A 64 -2.01 -22.33 -12.01
C ASP A 64 -2.13 -22.86 -10.57
N LEU A 65 -3.31 -22.73 -9.95
CA LEU A 65 -3.56 -23.21 -8.59
C LEU A 65 -3.56 -24.74 -8.55
N SER A 66 -2.62 -25.35 -7.82
CA SER A 66 -2.50 -26.81 -7.73
C SER A 66 -3.68 -27.45 -7.01
N ASP A 67 -3.91 -28.74 -7.24
CA ASP A 67 -4.99 -29.48 -6.57
C ASP A 67 -4.79 -29.52 -5.04
N GLU A 68 -3.54 -29.57 -4.57
CA GLU A 68 -3.20 -29.50 -3.15
C GLU A 68 -3.55 -28.14 -2.53
N ASP A 69 -3.20 -27.04 -3.21
CA ASP A 69 -3.50 -25.69 -2.73
C ASP A 69 -5.01 -25.41 -2.82
N GLN A 70 -5.71 -25.95 -3.83
CA GLN A 70 -7.17 -25.91 -3.90
C GLN A 70 -7.83 -26.60 -2.71
N GLN A 71 -7.35 -27.78 -2.34
CA GLN A 71 -7.89 -28.53 -1.20
C GLN A 71 -7.63 -27.77 0.11
N THR A 72 -6.41 -27.28 0.30
CA THR A 72 -6.02 -26.47 1.47
C THR A 72 -6.89 -25.22 1.60
N PHE A 73 -7.12 -24.50 0.49
CA PHE A 73 -7.96 -23.31 0.48
C PHE A 73 -9.43 -23.63 0.84
N ARG A 74 -9.97 -24.74 0.34
CA ARG A 74 -11.34 -25.17 0.67
C ARG A 74 -11.48 -25.54 2.14
N GLU A 75 -10.51 -26.24 2.71
CA GLU A 75 -10.51 -26.57 4.14
C GLU A 75 -10.42 -25.31 5.01
N GLU A 76 -9.60 -24.34 4.61
CA GLU A 76 -9.49 -23.06 5.29
C GLU A 76 -10.80 -22.25 5.20
N LEU A 77 -11.43 -22.22 4.02
CA LEU A 77 -12.71 -21.57 3.79
C LEU A 77 -13.83 -22.20 4.64
N ASP A 78 -13.93 -23.53 4.65
CA ASP A 78 -14.89 -24.26 5.47
C ASP A 78 -14.68 -23.96 6.96
N GLY A 79 -13.42 -23.89 7.41
CA GLY A 79 -13.06 -23.53 8.77
C GLY A 79 -13.50 -22.11 9.14
N ALA A 80 -13.23 -21.14 8.26
CA ALA A 80 -13.61 -19.74 8.45
C ALA A 80 -15.14 -19.56 8.50
N ILE A 81 -15.88 -20.25 7.62
CA ILE A 81 -17.36 -20.20 7.60
C ILE A 81 -17.94 -20.80 8.89
N ARG A 82 -17.41 -21.93 9.37
CA ARG A 82 -17.85 -22.53 10.64
C ARG A 82 -17.55 -21.61 11.82
N ALA A 83 -16.34 -21.06 11.89
CA ALA A 83 -15.95 -20.12 12.94
C ALA A 83 -16.86 -18.90 12.97
N TRP A 84 -17.18 -18.31 11.82
CA TRP A 84 -18.12 -17.20 11.70
C TRP A 84 -19.54 -17.60 12.14
N SER A 85 -20.03 -18.76 11.71
CA SER A 85 -21.36 -19.24 12.07
C SER A 85 -21.51 -19.52 13.57
N ASP A 86 -20.44 -20.01 14.21
CA ASP A 86 -20.45 -20.35 15.64
C ASP A 86 -20.24 -19.11 16.52
N ASP A 87 -19.64 -18.04 15.99
CA ASP A 87 -19.40 -16.77 16.69
C ASP A 87 -20.64 -15.86 16.75
N SER A 88 -21.73 -16.41 17.28
CA SER A 88 -23.01 -15.71 17.46
C SER A 88 -22.95 -14.47 18.37
N LYS A 89 -21.82 -14.23 19.05
CA LYS A 89 -21.64 -13.15 20.02
C LYS A 89 -20.42 -12.26 19.77
N GLY A 90 -19.59 -12.53 18.77
CA GLY A 90 -18.31 -11.85 18.56
C GLY A 90 -17.29 -12.11 19.68
N GLU A 91 -17.44 -13.23 20.40
CA GLU A 91 -16.57 -13.61 21.53
C GLU A 91 -15.30 -14.34 21.05
N GLY A 92 -15.26 -14.79 19.79
CA GLY A 92 -14.15 -15.56 19.20
C GLY A 92 -13.09 -14.74 18.46
N VAL A 93 -13.25 -13.42 18.41
CA VAL A 93 -12.43 -12.50 17.58
C VAL A 93 -11.70 -11.47 18.43
N SER A 94 -10.61 -10.90 17.93
CA SER A 94 -9.77 -9.98 18.70
C SER A 94 -10.40 -8.62 19.00
N GLY A 95 -11.46 -8.26 18.29
CA GLY A 95 -12.06 -6.92 18.31
C GLY A 95 -11.23 -5.86 17.59
N VAL A 96 -10.16 -6.23 16.87
CA VAL A 96 -9.37 -5.32 16.05
C VAL A 96 -10.16 -4.90 14.81
N ASP A 97 -10.29 -3.59 14.62
CA ASP A 97 -10.90 -3.03 13.41
C ASP A 97 -9.88 -3.01 12.25
N TRP A 98 -9.78 -4.15 11.57
CA TRP A 98 -8.89 -4.31 10.42
C TRP A 98 -9.25 -3.43 9.22
N VAL A 99 -10.55 -3.08 9.08
CA VAL A 99 -10.99 -2.16 8.01
C VAL A 99 -10.46 -0.76 8.29
N ALA A 100 -10.59 -0.27 9.53
CA ALA A 100 -10.06 1.03 9.92
C ALA A 100 -8.53 1.08 9.79
N ILE A 101 -7.82 0.00 10.15
CA ILE A 101 -6.36 -0.08 9.97
C ILE A 101 -5.98 0.02 8.49
N ALA A 102 -6.62 -0.76 7.62
CA ALA A 102 -6.33 -0.72 6.18
C ALA A 102 -6.62 0.67 5.58
N GLN A 103 -7.74 1.29 5.96
CA GLN A 103 -8.09 2.64 5.53
C GLN A 103 -7.07 3.67 6.04
N ALA A 104 -6.62 3.56 7.28
CA ALA A 104 -5.64 4.48 7.85
C ALA A 104 -4.28 4.40 7.15
N VAL A 105 -3.87 3.23 6.67
CA VAL A 105 -2.66 3.08 5.83
C VAL A 105 -2.81 3.89 4.55
N VAL A 106 -3.92 3.71 3.83
CA VAL A 106 -4.22 4.41 2.57
C VAL A 106 -4.32 5.92 2.80
N ASP A 107 -5.14 6.36 3.75
CA ASP A 107 -5.37 7.79 4.02
C ASP A 107 -4.10 8.52 4.42
N ARG A 108 -3.21 7.85 5.17
CA ARG A 108 -1.98 8.46 5.68
C ARG A 108 -0.87 8.56 4.65
N THR A 109 -0.88 7.72 3.62
CA THR A 109 0.27 7.58 2.72
C THR A 109 -0.05 7.82 1.25
N GLY A 110 -1.30 7.58 0.83
CA GLY A 110 -1.69 7.55 -0.58
C GLY A 110 -1.49 8.87 -1.31
N ASP A 111 -1.91 9.97 -0.72
CA ASP A 111 -1.78 11.31 -1.31
C ASP A 111 -0.30 11.75 -1.36
N THR A 112 0.48 11.50 -0.31
CA THR A 112 1.90 11.86 -0.27
C THR A 112 2.74 11.04 -1.25
N ILE A 113 2.42 9.75 -1.46
CA ILE A 113 3.05 8.94 -2.52
C ILE A 113 2.73 9.53 -3.90
N ALA A 114 1.47 9.91 -4.15
CA ALA A 114 1.07 10.54 -5.40
C ALA A 114 1.75 11.90 -5.63
N GLU A 115 1.90 12.71 -4.57
CA GLU A 115 2.64 13.97 -4.60
C GLU A 115 4.12 13.74 -4.95
N LEU A 116 4.77 12.77 -4.31
CA LEU A 116 6.16 12.42 -4.62
C LEU A 116 6.32 11.99 -6.08
N HIS A 117 5.41 11.16 -6.60
CA HIS A 117 5.41 10.79 -8.02
C HIS A 117 5.27 12.01 -8.93
N ALA A 118 4.31 12.90 -8.67
CA ALA A 118 4.13 14.13 -9.47
C ALA A 118 5.39 15.03 -9.47
N LEU A 119 6.03 15.18 -8.31
CA LEU A 119 7.28 15.96 -8.18
C LEU A 119 8.45 15.38 -8.98
N LEU A 120 8.46 14.06 -9.24
CA LEU A 120 9.53 13.35 -9.92
C LEU A 120 9.27 13.14 -11.41
N SER A 121 8.01 13.12 -11.84
CA SER A 121 7.61 12.85 -13.23
C SER A 121 7.59 14.11 -14.10
N ASP A 122 7.20 15.26 -13.55
CA ASP A 122 7.05 16.51 -14.31
C ASP A 122 8.24 17.46 -14.15
N ILE A 123 9.47 16.96 -14.29
CA ILE A 123 10.69 17.77 -14.13
C ILE A 123 11.09 18.42 -15.46
N PRO A 124 11.04 19.77 -15.59
CA PRO A 124 11.53 20.45 -16.78
C PRO A 124 13.03 20.22 -17.00
N PRO A 125 13.53 20.16 -18.26
CA PRO A 125 14.96 20.00 -18.54
C PRO A 125 15.86 21.09 -17.90
N ALA A 126 15.32 22.29 -17.70
CA ALA A 126 16.02 23.41 -17.08
C ALA A 126 15.79 23.53 -15.56
N ALA A 127 15.10 22.58 -14.93
CA ALA A 127 14.73 22.65 -13.52
C ALA A 127 15.95 22.74 -12.61
N ASN A 128 15.84 23.52 -11.54
CA ASN A 128 16.85 23.57 -10.50
C ASN A 128 16.84 22.25 -9.70
N MET A 129 17.85 21.41 -9.92
CA MET A 129 17.92 20.07 -9.31
C MET A 129 18.00 20.13 -7.78
N THR A 130 18.57 21.18 -7.19
CA THR A 130 18.57 21.35 -5.73
C THR A 130 17.15 21.50 -5.18
N VAL A 131 16.28 22.22 -5.92
CA VAL A 131 14.86 22.37 -5.54
C VAL A 131 14.12 21.05 -5.70
N VAL A 132 14.36 20.31 -6.79
CA VAL A 132 13.77 18.99 -7.02
C VAL A 132 14.13 18.03 -5.88
N VAL A 133 15.42 17.90 -5.55
CA VAL A 133 15.91 17.03 -4.46
C VAL A 133 15.34 17.48 -3.10
N SER A 134 15.28 18.79 -2.85
CA SER A 134 14.70 19.32 -1.62
C SER A 134 13.21 19.01 -1.48
N ASN A 135 12.44 19.06 -2.58
CA ASN A 135 11.02 18.74 -2.56
C ASN A 135 10.80 17.23 -2.37
N ALA A 136 11.55 16.39 -3.08
CA ALA A 136 11.51 14.94 -2.90
C ALA A 136 11.85 14.53 -1.46
N ARG A 137 12.87 15.16 -0.86
CA ARG A 137 13.22 15.00 0.57
C ARG A 137 12.02 15.31 1.47
N LEU A 138 11.32 16.42 1.24
CA LEU A 138 10.20 16.83 2.09
C LEU A 138 9.02 15.86 1.99
N ALA A 139 8.68 15.40 0.78
CA ALA A 139 7.62 14.42 0.57
C ALA A 139 7.97 13.06 1.21
N ALA A 140 9.20 12.57 1.02
CA ALA A 140 9.68 11.34 1.66
C ALA A 140 9.70 11.47 3.19
N PHE A 141 10.10 12.63 3.71
CA PHE A 141 10.07 12.93 5.14
C PHE A 141 8.65 12.97 5.70
N ALA A 142 7.66 13.51 4.97
CA ALA A 142 6.28 13.54 5.41
C ALA A 142 5.68 12.14 5.66
N LEU A 143 6.11 11.14 4.87
CA LEU A 143 5.74 9.72 5.09
C LEU A 143 6.31 9.16 6.41
N LEU A 144 7.43 9.70 6.89
CA LEU A 144 8.18 9.16 8.03
C LEU A 144 8.10 10.01 9.30
N MET A 145 7.67 11.27 9.19
CA MET A 145 7.92 12.32 10.19
C MET A 145 7.48 11.95 11.61
N ALA A 146 6.41 11.18 11.76
CA ALA A 146 5.89 10.75 13.07
C ALA A 146 6.77 9.71 13.78
N TYR A 147 7.72 9.11 13.08
CA TYR A 147 8.61 8.06 13.59
C TYR A 147 10.06 8.53 13.70
N VAL A 148 10.34 9.72 13.17
CA VAL A 148 11.67 10.33 13.18
C VAL A 148 11.85 11.10 14.49
N ASP A 149 12.93 10.80 15.19
CA ASP A 149 13.46 11.72 16.18
C ASP A 149 14.29 12.79 15.45
N HIS A 150 13.75 14.01 15.38
CA HIS A 150 14.38 15.10 14.63
C HIS A 150 15.73 15.51 15.22
N VAL A 151 15.91 15.38 16.53
CA VAL A 151 17.16 15.76 17.20
C VAL A 151 18.28 14.82 16.77
N THR A 152 17.99 13.53 16.63
CA THR A 152 18.97 12.54 16.21
C THR A 152 19.21 12.60 14.71
N LEU A 153 18.17 12.64 13.87
CA LEU A 153 18.33 12.60 12.41
C LEU A 153 19.08 13.83 11.86
N PHE A 154 18.83 15.01 12.43
CA PHE A 154 19.41 16.28 11.98
C PHE A 154 20.50 16.79 12.94
N ALA A 155 21.10 15.89 13.72
CA ALA A 155 22.20 16.24 14.60
C ALA A 155 23.36 16.88 13.82
N PRO A 156 23.93 18.01 14.28
CA PRO A 156 25.08 18.62 13.62
C PRO A 156 26.26 17.63 13.58
N GLY A 157 26.83 17.43 12.39
CA GLY A 157 27.97 16.54 12.20
C GLY A 157 27.64 15.05 12.19
N ILE A 158 26.36 14.67 12.10
CA ILE A 158 25.97 13.27 11.89
C ILE A 158 26.66 12.71 10.63
N THR A 159 27.30 11.56 10.78
CA THR A 159 27.92 10.86 9.65
C THR A 159 26.87 10.15 8.79
N THR A 160 27.20 9.85 7.53
CA THR A 160 26.33 9.08 6.65
C THR A 160 25.96 7.72 7.26
N ALA A 161 26.91 7.04 7.92
CA ALA A 161 26.66 5.75 8.55
C ALA A 161 25.69 5.84 9.74
N GLU A 162 25.84 6.85 10.60
CA GLU A 162 24.93 7.09 11.73
C GLU A 162 23.53 7.43 11.23
N ARG A 163 23.43 8.30 10.21
CA ARG A 163 22.15 8.64 9.56
C ARG A 163 21.46 7.42 9.00
N SER A 164 22.20 6.55 8.30
CA SER A 164 21.70 5.29 7.76
C SER A 164 21.14 4.37 8.85
N SER A 165 21.84 4.27 9.98
CA SER A 165 21.38 3.51 11.15
C SER A 165 20.08 4.09 11.73
N VAL A 166 20.01 5.42 11.89
CA VAL A 166 18.80 6.09 12.40
C VAL A 166 17.61 5.83 11.45
N LEU A 167 17.80 6.00 10.14
CA LEU A 167 16.73 5.79 9.15
C LEU A 167 16.30 4.33 9.05
N THR A 168 17.22 3.38 9.22
CA THR A 168 16.89 1.96 9.34
C THR A 168 15.93 1.71 10.50
N ASP A 169 16.17 2.31 11.67
CA ASP A 169 15.31 2.14 12.85
C ASP A 169 14.01 2.93 12.74
N VAL A 170 14.01 4.09 12.04
CA VAL A 170 12.78 4.79 11.66
C VAL A 170 11.91 3.91 10.77
N SER A 171 12.49 3.30 9.73
CA SER A 171 11.78 2.40 8.80
C SER A 171 11.12 1.22 9.54
N LYS A 172 11.86 0.56 10.46
CA LYS A 172 11.33 -0.54 11.28
C LYS A 172 10.16 -0.12 12.18
N ARG A 173 10.23 1.07 12.79
CA ARG A 173 9.13 1.58 13.63
C ARG A 173 7.92 1.94 12.79
N CYS A 174 8.15 2.57 11.66
CA CYS A 174 7.14 2.93 10.68
C CYS A 174 6.38 1.68 10.17
N SER A 175 7.07 0.57 9.92
CA SER A 175 6.47 -0.66 9.39
C SER A 175 5.47 -1.33 10.33
N VAL A 176 5.53 -1.06 11.64
CA VAL A 176 4.66 -1.68 12.65
C VAL A 176 3.75 -0.68 13.37
N VAL A 177 3.68 0.57 12.90
CA VAL A 177 2.92 1.63 13.61
C VAL A 177 1.45 1.25 13.88
N PHE A 178 0.80 0.61 12.91
CA PHE A 178 -0.62 0.29 12.98
C PHE A 178 -0.90 -0.98 13.79
N THR A 179 0.10 -1.84 13.96
CA THR A 179 -0.11 -3.21 14.46
C THR A 179 0.76 -3.58 15.65
N GLY A 180 1.80 -2.82 15.97
CA GLY A 180 2.78 -3.17 17.00
C GLY A 180 2.20 -3.23 18.42
N HIS A 181 1.04 -2.61 18.64
CA HIS A 181 0.31 -2.72 19.91
C HIS A 181 -0.56 -3.99 20.00
N ILE A 182 -0.81 -4.66 18.88
CA ILE A 182 -1.72 -5.81 18.76
C ILE A 182 -1.04 -7.12 19.22
N ASP A 183 0.29 -7.13 19.39
CA ASP A 183 1.03 -8.29 19.92
C ASP A 183 0.80 -8.53 21.43
N ALA A 184 0.00 -7.69 22.10
CA ALA A 184 -0.36 -7.91 23.49
C ALA A 184 -1.21 -9.18 23.66
N PRO A 185 -1.00 -9.98 24.73
CA PRO A 185 -1.77 -11.19 25.01
C PRO A 185 -3.30 -11.00 25.03
N ALA A 186 -3.76 -9.76 25.19
CA ALA A 186 -5.17 -9.39 25.22
C ALA A 186 -5.90 -9.59 23.89
N TYR A 187 -5.21 -9.58 22.74
CA TYR A 187 -5.88 -9.60 21.43
C TYR A 187 -6.21 -11.01 20.91
N ASN A 188 -5.56 -12.08 21.40
CA ASN A 188 -5.84 -13.47 21.02
C ASN A 188 -6.23 -13.69 19.53
N LEU A 189 -5.38 -13.24 18.61
CA LEU A 189 -5.67 -13.18 17.18
C LEU A 189 -5.97 -14.55 16.54
N THR A 190 -7.00 -14.61 15.69
CA THR A 190 -7.25 -15.76 14.80
C THR A 190 -6.10 -15.93 13.78
N SER A 191 -6.09 -17.04 13.04
CA SER A 191 -5.14 -17.24 11.94
C SER A 191 -5.28 -16.16 10.86
N GLN A 192 -6.52 -15.74 10.55
CA GLN A 192 -6.79 -14.74 9.53
C GLN A 192 -6.37 -13.35 10.00
N GLU A 193 -6.58 -13.04 11.27
CA GLU A 193 -6.14 -11.77 11.85
C GLU A 193 -4.61 -11.66 11.89
N ARG A 194 -3.90 -12.75 12.20
CA ARG A 194 -2.43 -12.79 12.08
C ARG A 194 -1.96 -12.54 10.63
N ARG A 195 -2.68 -13.10 9.65
CA ARG A 195 -2.40 -12.85 8.22
C ARG A 195 -2.63 -11.40 7.86
N LEU A 196 -3.73 -10.79 8.30
CA LEU A 196 -4.01 -9.37 8.11
C LEU A 196 -2.94 -8.48 8.75
N LYS A 197 -2.52 -8.81 9.98
CA LYS A 197 -1.40 -8.13 10.66
C LYS A 197 -0.15 -8.12 9.78
N HIS A 198 0.28 -9.29 9.31
CA HIS A 198 1.46 -9.41 8.46
C HIS A 198 1.30 -8.69 7.12
N ALA A 199 0.10 -8.67 6.53
CA ALA A 199 -0.16 -7.92 5.30
C ALA A 199 -0.01 -6.41 5.51
N VAL A 200 -0.58 -5.87 6.60
CA VAL A 200 -0.44 -4.45 6.96
C VAL A 200 1.02 -4.09 7.23
N GLU A 201 1.73 -4.93 7.96
CA GLU A 201 3.16 -4.74 8.26
C GLU A 201 4.01 -4.80 6.99
N GLY A 202 3.73 -5.73 6.08
CA GLY A 202 4.44 -5.85 4.80
C GLY A 202 4.22 -4.65 3.88
N VAL A 203 2.98 -4.17 3.75
CA VAL A 203 2.66 -2.94 3.00
C VAL A 203 3.38 -1.74 3.60
N SER A 204 3.27 -1.58 4.93
CA SER A 204 3.92 -0.48 5.65
C SER A 204 5.44 -0.56 5.49
N GLN A 205 6.04 -1.74 5.64
CA GLN A 205 7.48 -1.95 5.46
C GLN A 205 7.97 -1.51 4.09
N ARG A 206 7.25 -1.85 3.01
CA ARG A 206 7.65 -1.47 1.65
C ARG A 206 7.59 0.05 1.45
N ILE A 207 6.52 0.70 1.92
CA ILE A 207 6.38 2.16 1.89
C ILE A 207 7.48 2.84 2.71
N CYS A 208 7.67 2.42 3.96
CA CYS A 208 8.62 3.03 4.89
C CYS A 208 10.08 2.84 4.43
N SER A 209 10.41 1.68 3.86
CA SER A 209 11.75 1.40 3.33
C SER A 209 12.05 2.26 2.11
N PHE A 210 11.09 2.38 1.18
CA PHE A 210 11.20 3.27 0.03
C PHE A 210 11.40 4.72 0.47
N ALA A 211 10.51 5.25 1.33
CA ALA A 211 10.61 6.62 1.82
C ALA A 211 11.92 6.89 2.57
N SER A 212 12.41 5.92 3.36
CA SER A 212 13.66 6.06 4.11
C SER A 212 14.86 6.12 3.18
N GLY A 213 14.88 5.30 2.11
CA GLY A 213 15.91 5.33 1.09
C GLY A 213 15.96 6.66 0.34
N VAL A 214 14.80 7.15 -0.13
CA VAL A 214 14.70 8.47 -0.80
C VAL A 214 15.17 9.59 0.13
N LEU A 215 14.73 9.58 1.40
CA LEU A 215 15.13 10.58 2.38
C LEU A 215 16.64 10.56 2.64
N GLU A 216 17.23 9.38 2.82
CA GLU A 216 18.67 9.21 3.05
C GLU A 216 19.49 9.78 1.88
N GLU A 217 19.16 9.34 0.66
CA GLU A 217 19.90 9.74 -0.53
C GLU A 217 19.72 11.23 -0.83
N ALA A 218 18.51 11.78 -0.65
CA ALA A 218 18.27 13.20 -0.82
C ALA A 218 19.04 14.06 0.22
N LEU A 219 19.15 13.61 1.47
CA LEU A 219 19.97 14.29 2.48
C LEU A 219 21.45 14.26 2.10
N ASN A 220 21.97 13.10 1.66
CA ASN A 220 23.36 12.98 1.23
C ASN A 220 23.67 13.87 0.02
N LEU A 221 22.74 13.95 -0.95
CA LEU A 221 22.87 14.83 -2.11
C LEU A 221 22.83 16.32 -1.70
N LEU A 222 22.03 16.71 -0.71
CA LEU A 222 21.98 18.11 -0.29
C LEU A 222 23.20 18.53 0.54
N ASP A 223 23.84 17.61 1.28
CA ASP A 223 25.04 17.89 2.07
C ASP A 223 26.27 18.16 1.19
N ALA A 224 26.45 17.40 0.10
CA ALA A 224 27.65 17.42 -0.73
C ALA A 224 27.41 17.87 -2.18
N PHE A 225 26.18 18.27 -2.51
CA PHE A 225 25.64 18.54 -3.85
C PHE A 225 26.63 18.43 -5.01
N PRO A 226 26.63 17.30 -5.76
CA PRO A 226 27.60 17.05 -6.82
C PRO A 226 27.62 18.16 -7.88
N GLU A 227 28.81 18.53 -8.35
CA GLU A 227 28.97 19.42 -9.51
C GLU A 227 28.43 18.77 -10.79
N ASP A 228 28.60 17.44 -10.91
CA ASP A 228 28.07 16.67 -12.01
C ASP A 228 26.56 16.46 -11.84
N ARG A 229 25.80 17.23 -12.63
CA ARG A 229 24.34 17.19 -12.68
C ARG A 229 23.79 15.82 -13.07
N THR A 230 24.56 14.99 -13.78
CA THR A 230 24.10 13.66 -14.22
C THR A 230 23.95 12.70 -13.05
N VAL A 231 24.79 12.85 -12.01
CA VAL A 231 24.69 12.04 -10.78
C VAL A 231 23.35 12.31 -10.09
N VAL A 232 23.01 13.59 -9.91
CA VAL A 232 21.74 13.99 -9.28
C VAL A 232 20.54 13.55 -10.11
N TRP A 233 20.65 13.65 -11.44
CA TRP A 233 19.60 13.20 -12.36
C TRP A 233 19.35 11.69 -12.27
N ASN A 234 20.41 10.89 -12.19
CA ASN A 234 20.29 9.43 -12.08
C ASN A 234 19.59 9.03 -10.78
N SER A 235 19.93 9.63 -9.64
CA SER A 235 19.23 9.41 -8.36
C SER A 235 17.74 9.73 -8.46
N VAL A 236 17.41 10.89 -9.03
CA VAL A 236 16.02 11.31 -9.23
C VAL A 236 15.26 10.36 -10.16
N ALA A 237 15.90 9.88 -11.23
CA ALA A 237 15.31 8.89 -12.13
C ALA A 237 15.05 7.55 -11.40
N THR A 238 15.99 7.09 -10.56
CA THR A 238 15.81 5.90 -9.73
C THR A 238 14.67 6.06 -8.73
N TRP A 239 14.51 7.23 -8.11
CA TRP A 239 13.38 7.50 -7.21
C TRP A 239 12.05 7.50 -7.95
N ARG A 240 12.02 8.04 -9.18
CA ARG A 240 10.82 8.03 -10.03
C ARG A 240 10.41 6.60 -10.37
N GLU A 241 11.34 5.79 -10.87
CA GLU A 241 11.09 4.37 -11.16
C GLU A 241 10.66 3.62 -9.89
N GLY A 242 11.28 3.92 -8.74
CA GLY A 242 10.93 3.32 -7.47
C GLY A 242 9.52 3.68 -6.97
N VAL A 243 9.07 4.93 -7.13
CA VAL A 243 7.70 5.31 -6.76
C VAL A 243 6.67 4.74 -7.74
N GLU A 244 6.99 4.68 -9.04
CA GLU A 244 6.14 4.03 -10.05
C GLU A 244 5.97 2.54 -9.74
N ASP A 245 7.06 1.83 -9.42
CA ASP A 245 7.01 0.41 -9.02
C ASP A 245 6.24 0.21 -7.71
N LEU A 246 6.43 1.09 -6.72
CA LEU A 246 5.68 1.06 -5.47
C LEU A 246 4.18 1.26 -5.73
N MET A 247 3.80 2.25 -6.53
CA MET A 247 2.41 2.52 -6.88
C MET A 247 1.78 1.36 -7.66
N GLY A 248 2.51 0.79 -8.62
CA GLY A 248 2.07 -0.37 -9.39
C GLY A 248 1.89 -1.63 -8.52
N TRP A 249 2.79 -1.85 -7.57
CA TRP A 249 2.69 -2.96 -6.62
C TRP A 249 1.51 -2.79 -5.64
N LEU A 250 1.31 -1.59 -5.10
CA LEU A 250 0.20 -1.28 -4.21
C LEU A 250 -1.15 -1.37 -4.94
N GLY A 251 -1.20 -0.88 -6.19
CA GLY A 251 -2.37 -0.98 -7.07
C GLY A 251 -3.62 -0.30 -6.50
N TRP A 252 -3.46 0.81 -5.78
CA TRP A 252 -4.60 1.50 -5.15
C TRP A 252 -5.42 2.26 -6.19
N ALA A 253 -6.73 2.02 -6.18
CA ALA A 253 -7.67 2.62 -7.12
C ALA A 253 -7.70 4.16 -7.09
N MET A 254 -7.21 4.78 -6.00
CA MET A 254 -7.16 6.24 -5.89
C MET A 254 -6.21 6.91 -6.89
N TRP A 255 -5.21 6.19 -7.41
CA TRP A 255 -4.26 6.72 -8.39
C TRP A 255 -4.70 6.49 -9.84
N GLU A 256 -5.53 5.48 -10.08
CA GLU A 256 -6.12 5.15 -11.39
C GLU A 256 -7.27 6.11 -11.79
N ARG A 257 -7.36 7.28 -11.17
CA ARG A 257 -8.40 8.26 -11.48
C ARG A 257 -8.18 8.78 -12.90
N CYS A 258 -9.20 8.67 -13.75
CA CYS A 258 -9.19 9.34 -15.05
C CYS A 258 -8.98 10.85 -14.85
N PRO A 259 -7.91 11.45 -15.41
CA PRO A 259 -7.67 12.89 -15.28
C PRO A 259 -8.80 13.75 -15.88
N ARG A 260 -9.63 13.17 -16.75
CA ARG A 260 -10.63 13.86 -17.57
C ARG A 260 -12.08 13.82 -17.05
N MET A 261 -12.39 13.20 -15.91
CA MET A 261 -13.77 13.26 -15.38
C MET A 261 -14.15 14.59 -14.70
N CYS A 262 -13.24 15.57 -14.66
CA CYS A 262 -13.50 16.91 -14.14
C CYS A 262 -13.74 17.99 -15.23
N GLU A 263 -13.89 17.61 -16.51
CA GLU A 263 -14.27 18.52 -17.61
C GLU A 263 -15.69 18.25 -18.14
N LEU A 264 -16.63 18.00 -17.24
CA LEU A 264 -18.05 18.06 -17.54
C LEU A 264 -18.70 19.15 -16.69
N ASP A 265 -18.29 20.39 -16.96
CA ASP A 265 -19.12 21.59 -16.79
C ASP A 265 -19.59 22.04 -18.19
#